data_AF-A0A965KDI9-F1
#
_entry.id   AF-A0A965KDI9-F1
#
_cell.length_a   1.000
_cell.length_b   1.000
_cell.length_c   1.000
_cell.angle_alpha   90.00
_cell.angle_beta   90.00
_cell.angle_gamma   90.00
#
_symmetry.space_group_name_H-M   'P 1'
#
loop_
_entity.id
_entity.type
_entity.pdbx_description
1 polymer ?
#
loop_
_entity_poly.entity_id
_entity_poly.type
_entity_poly.pdbx_seq_one_letter_code
_entity_poly.pdbx_strand_id
1 'polypeptide(L)'
;MPHLTNAHKFFIVVALVAICTGAMLYKLISLTTISSNASSQLKEIALITQRHMESDMMHDAIRGDVLAAIMVTKAPEMVDAAQVEADYNEHIANFKENANNNFNSPALSPEIREKYTALMADITAYGQSAEATIGMAKAGQNITKADWDTFMQAFSMLEESMGAMSDSIGVWATNTETHINQQLDAAARIATLLAMMSLLMTAALPILVFRQVFRPQARVLKLFESEILTAVTKFDDSATNVSRMADNLTHKINTSSQNATTVATAAQNTSQNSNTVAAAAEEIQSSLTGVASQVNQANQVVNEAVGELERAKAISNRLNEATTHVKQIIGLIGEVASKINLLSLNASIEAARAGDAGKGFAVVAQEVKSLAGQTQSSSQEIIKQINEVSAVSEEVVGVIDFFQKSITSIQQNMVTINGAVSEQEIATKQITQEIFENANRNKEILSVSDVILNSTQTALTESGTVKDVAESVAVSARTMTGQLQSAIRTMRLSM
;
A
#
# COMPACT_ATOMS: atom_id res chain seq x y z
N MET A 1 1.74 31.91 -30.68
CA MET A 1 2.70 32.16 -29.57
C MET A 1 2.46 31.15 -28.45
N PRO A 2 3.07 29.94 -28.47
CA PRO A 2 2.66 28.84 -27.59
C PRO A 2 3.67 28.51 -26.46
N HIS A 3 4.31 29.47 -25.79
CA HIS A 3 5.21 29.17 -24.64
C HIS A 3 5.19 30.18 -23.48
N LEU A 4 4.16 31.01 -23.32
CA LEU A 4 4.05 31.89 -22.15
C LEU A 4 3.46 31.09 -20.97
N THR A 5 4.22 30.96 -19.88
CA THR A 5 3.72 30.41 -18.62
C THR A 5 2.58 31.29 -18.09
N ASN A 6 1.71 30.74 -17.23
CA ASN A 6 0.58 31.48 -16.67
C ASN A 6 1.03 32.76 -15.93
N ALA A 7 2.23 32.76 -15.34
CA ALA A 7 2.84 33.95 -14.75
C ALA A 7 3.18 35.02 -15.80
N HIS A 8 3.78 34.64 -16.94
CA HIS A 8 4.07 35.59 -18.02
C HIS A 8 2.78 36.19 -18.59
N LYS A 9 1.73 35.39 -18.75
CA LYS A 9 0.42 35.87 -19.21
C LYS A 9 -0.17 36.88 -18.21
N PHE A 10 -0.07 36.60 -16.91
CA PHE A 10 -0.53 37.53 -15.87
C PHE A 10 0.21 38.87 -15.90
N PHE A 11 1.54 38.85 -15.96
CA PHE A 11 2.36 40.07 -16.02
C PHE A 11 2.10 40.89 -17.27
N ILE A 12 1.92 40.25 -18.44
CA ILE A 12 1.60 40.95 -19.69
C ILE A 12 0.27 41.71 -19.56
N VAL A 13 -0.75 41.10 -18.97
CA VAL A 13 -2.05 41.78 -18.85
C VAL A 13 -1.99 42.93 -17.83
N VAL A 14 -1.29 42.76 -16.70
CA VAL A 14 -1.10 43.84 -15.72
C VAL A 14 -0.34 45.02 -16.32
N ALA A 15 0.72 44.76 -17.10
CA ALA A 15 1.49 45.80 -17.76
C ALA A 15 0.66 46.57 -18.80
N LEU A 16 -0.16 45.89 -19.59
CA LEU A 16 -1.04 46.52 -20.59
C LEU A 16 -2.09 47.43 -19.94
N VAL A 17 -2.66 47.02 -18.81
CA VAL A 17 -3.62 47.85 -18.05
C VAL A 17 -2.95 49.13 -17.54
N ALA A 18 -1.75 49.03 -16.95
CA ALA A 18 -1.02 50.18 -16.43
C ALA A 18 -0.65 51.20 -17.52
N ILE A 19 -0.30 50.72 -18.72
CA ILE A 19 0.00 51.58 -19.87
C ILE A 19 -1.27 52.29 -20.36
N CYS A 20 -2.40 51.59 -20.49
CA CYS A 20 -3.66 52.18 -20.93
C CYS A 20 -4.20 53.23 -19.95
N THR A 21 -4.13 52.97 -18.64
CA THR A 21 -4.59 53.93 -17.63
C THR A 21 -3.69 55.17 -17.56
N GLY A 22 -2.37 55.00 -17.67
CA GLY A 22 -1.42 56.11 -17.74
C GLY A 22 -1.64 57.01 -18.96
N ALA A 23 -1.86 56.42 -20.14
CA ALA A 23 -2.12 57.17 -21.38
C ALA A 23 -3.43 57.99 -21.31
N MET A 24 -4.48 57.42 -20.69
CA MET A 24 -5.75 58.11 -20.49
C MET A 24 -5.60 59.33 -19.57
N LEU A 25 -4.87 59.20 -18.46
CA LEU A 25 -4.66 60.29 -17.51
C LEU A 25 -3.87 61.45 -18.14
N TYR A 26 -2.81 61.14 -18.90
CA TYR A 26 -2.04 62.16 -19.63
C TYR A 26 -2.92 62.94 -20.63
N LYS A 27 -3.77 62.23 -21.40
CA LYS A 27 -4.61 62.90 -22.39
C LYS A 27 -5.66 63.80 -21.75
N LEU A 28 -6.23 63.39 -20.60
CA LEU A 28 -7.18 64.20 -19.84
C LEU A 28 -6.58 65.54 -19.40
N ILE A 29 -5.34 65.52 -18.90
CA ILE A 29 -4.59 66.72 -18.52
C ILE A 29 -4.30 67.61 -19.74
N SER A 30 -3.94 67.02 -20.89
CA SER A 30 -3.70 67.80 -22.11
C SER A 30 -4.96 68.53 -22.60
N LEU A 31 -6.15 67.91 -22.44
CA LEU A 31 -7.42 68.47 -22.90
C LEU A 31 -7.82 69.71 -22.08
N THR A 32 -7.61 69.68 -20.76
CA THR A 32 -7.90 70.84 -19.90
C THR A 32 -6.99 72.02 -20.23
N THR A 33 -5.72 71.77 -20.57
CA THR A 33 -4.79 72.83 -20.99
C THR A 33 -5.20 73.46 -22.33
N ILE A 34 -5.54 72.65 -23.34
CA ILE A 34 -6.00 73.15 -24.65
C ILE A 34 -7.28 74.00 -24.49
N SER A 35 -8.23 73.55 -23.68
CA SER A 35 -9.47 74.28 -23.40
C SER A 35 -9.24 75.63 -22.71
N SER A 36 -8.29 75.71 -21.79
CA SER A 36 -7.94 76.96 -21.12
C SER A 36 -7.35 77.99 -22.09
N ASN A 37 -6.44 77.55 -22.96
CA ASN A 37 -5.80 78.43 -23.96
C ASN A 37 -6.79 78.94 -25.01
N ALA A 38 -7.68 78.06 -25.49
CA ALA A 38 -8.76 78.40 -26.41
C ALA A 38 -9.65 79.54 -25.89
N SER A 39 -10.07 79.45 -24.62
CA SER A 39 -10.91 80.48 -24.00
C SER A 39 -10.22 81.83 -23.90
N SER A 40 -8.91 81.85 -23.59
CA SER A 40 -8.14 83.09 -23.49
C SER A 40 -8.01 83.81 -24.83
N GLN A 41 -7.80 83.07 -25.93
CA GLN A 41 -7.63 83.66 -27.26
C GLN A 41 -8.93 84.28 -27.80
N LEU A 42 -10.07 83.62 -27.61
CA LEU A 42 -11.38 84.13 -28.04
C LEU A 42 -11.74 85.45 -27.35
N LYS A 43 -11.38 85.59 -26.06
CA LYS A 43 -11.63 86.81 -25.29
C LYS A 43 -10.88 88.03 -25.86
N GLU A 44 -9.63 87.84 -26.27
CA GLU A 44 -8.82 88.92 -26.85
C GLU A 44 -9.34 89.35 -28.23
N ILE A 45 -9.75 88.40 -29.07
CA ILE A 45 -10.37 88.70 -30.38
C ILE A 45 -11.59 89.61 -30.20
N ALA A 46 -12.47 89.29 -29.25
CA ALA A 46 -13.66 90.09 -28.99
C ALA A 46 -13.33 91.54 -28.58
N LEU A 47 -12.30 91.73 -27.73
CA LEU A 47 -11.85 93.06 -27.31
C LEU A 47 -11.28 93.90 -28.46
N ILE A 48 -10.54 93.26 -29.38
CA ILE A 48 -9.98 93.93 -30.55
C ILE A 48 -11.10 94.44 -31.47
N THR A 49 -12.06 93.57 -31.79
CA THR A 49 -13.20 93.93 -32.62
C THR A 49 -14.00 95.08 -32.00
N GLN A 50 -14.26 95.03 -30.70
CA GLN A 50 -14.98 96.09 -30.00
C GLN A 50 -14.30 97.45 -30.14
N ARG A 51 -13.00 97.54 -29.83
CA ARG A 51 -12.23 98.79 -29.92
C ARG A 51 -12.10 99.31 -31.36
N HIS A 52 -12.10 98.41 -32.35
CA HIS A 52 -12.11 98.81 -33.76
C HIS A 52 -13.43 99.46 -34.14
N MET A 53 -14.57 98.91 -33.70
CA MET A 53 -15.88 99.55 -33.88
C MET A 53 -15.97 100.90 -33.16
N GLU A 54 -15.40 101.01 -31.95
CA GLU A 54 -15.33 102.29 -31.24
C GLU A 54 -14.48 103.32 -31.99
N SER A 55 -13.39 102.87 -32.62
CA SER A 55 -12.54 103.72 -33.47
C SER A 55 -13.29 104.23 -34.71
N ASP A 56 -14.14 103.39 -35.30
CA ASP A 56 -14.97 103.71 -36.47
C ASP A 56 -15.96 104.84 -36.12
N MET A 57 -16.58 104.76 -34.93
CA MET A 57 -17.42 105.85 -34.43
C MET A 57 -16.64 107.16 -34.20
N MET A 58 -15.38 107.09 -33.74
CA MET A 58 -14.54 108.29 -33.54
C MET A 58 -14.12 108.92 -34.87
N HIS A 59 -13.92 108.13 -35.92
CA HIS A 59 -13.61 108.62 -37.26
C HIS A 59 -14.73 109.51 -37.82
N ASP A 60 -15.98 109.05 -37.71
CA ASP A 60 -17.17 109.81 -38.08
C ASP A 60 -17.36 111.05 -37.19
N ALA A 61 -17.09 110.94 -35.88
CA ALA A 61 -17.19 112.06 -34.95
C ALA A 61 -16.26 113.22 -35.32
N ILE A 62 -15.00 112.93 -35.67
CA ILE A 62 -14.02 113.93 -36.13
C ILE A 62 -14.48 114.64 -37.40
N ARG A 63 -15.16 113.93 -38.32
CA ARG A 63 -15.76 114.57 -39.49
C ARG A 63 -16.88 115.52 -39.10
N GLY A 64 -17.67 115.15 -38.10
CA GLY A 64 -18.63 116.03 -37.43
C GLY A 64 -17.96 117.30 -36.90
N ASP A 65 -16.82 117.17 -36.23
CA ASP A 65 -16.07 118.31 -35.65
C ASP A 65 -15.56 119.25 -36.75
N VAL A 66 -15.02 118.72 -37.86
CA VAL A 66 -14.58 119.55 -38.98
C VAL A 66 -15.73 120.27 -39.68
N LEU A 67 -16.90 119.61 -39.81
CA LEU A 67 -18.11 120.25 -40.32
C LEU A 67 -18.60 121.37 -39.39
N ALA A 68 -18.53 121.16 -38.07
CA ALA A 68 -18.82 122.18 -37.08
C ALA A 68 -17.85 123.35 -37.18
N ALA A 69 -16.56 123.12 -37.40
CA ALA A 69 -15.57 124.18 -37.65
C ALA A 69 -15.87 125.01 -38.91
N ILE A 70 -16.36 124.38 -39.98
CA ILE A 70 -16.83 125.13 -41.15
C ILE A 70 -18.03 126.02 -40.80
N MET A 71 -18.94 125.56 -39.94
CA MET A 71 -20.06 126.38 -39.49
C MET A 71 -19.61 127.59 -38.65
N VAL A 72 -18.56 127.46 -37.83
CA VAL A 72 -17.97 128.60 -37.08
C VAL A 72 -17.62 129.75 -38.04
N THR A 73 -17.02 129.45 -39.20
CA THR A 73 -16.65 130.50 -40.18
C THR A 73 -17.85 131.14 -40.87
N LYS A 74 -18.96 130.41 -41.04
CA LYS A 74 -20.15 130.88 -41.77
C LYS A 74 -21.20 131.53 -40.86
N ALA A 75 -21.28 131.09 -39.61
CA ALA A 75 -22.27 131.50 -38.62
C ALA A 75 -21.64 131.46 -37.21
N PRO A 76 -20.70 132.36 -36.90
CA PRO A 76 -19.92 132.31 -35.65
C PRO A 76 -20.76 132.47 -34.38
N GLU A 77 -22.00 132.95 -34.48
CA GLU A 77 -22.91 133.04 -33.34
C GLU A 77 -23.58 131.70 -32.97
N MET A 78 -23.51 130.68 -33.83
CA MET A 78 -24.20 129.39 -33.62
C MET A 78 -23.29 128.26 -33.11
N VAL A 79 -21.98 128.35 -33.30
CA VAL A 79 -21.03 127.28 -32.96
C VAL A 79 -19.81 127.89 -32.27
N ASP A 80 -19.45 127.37 -31.10
CA ASP A 80 -18.27 127.79 -30.35
C ASP A 80 -17.01 127.09 -30.88
N ALA A 81 -16.07 127.87 -31.41
CA ALA A 81 -14.80 127.37 -31.93
C ALA A 81 -13.97 126.62 -30.87
N ALA A 82 -14.04 127.03 -29.60
CA ALA A 82 -13.30 126.39 -28.52
C ALA A 82 -13.89 125.02 -28.16
N GLN A 83 -15.22 124.87 -28.23
CA GLN A 83 -15.89 123.59 -27.99
C GLN A 83 -15.57 122.59 -29.09
N VAL A 84 -15.59 123.01 -30.36
CA VAL A 84 -15.25 122.13 -31.50
C VAL A 84 -13.81 121.61 -31.41
N GLU A 85 -12.86 122.46 -30.98
CA GLU A 85 -11.47 122.03 -30.77
C GLU A 85 -11.35 121.05 -29.58
N ALA A 86 -12.13 121.24 -28.52
CA ALA A 86 -12.16 120.32 -27.38
C ALA A 86 -12.74 118.94 -27.77
N ASP A 87 -13.87 118.92 -28.48
CA ASP A 87 -14.52 117.69 -28.96
C ASP A 87 -13.59 116.92 -29.91
N TYR A 88 -12.94 117.62 -30.86
CA TYR A 88 -11.93 117.02 -31.73
C TYR A 88 -10.76 116.41 -30.95
N ASN A 89 -10.21 117.14 -29.97
CA ASN A 89 -9.08 116.64 -29.17
C ASN A 89 -9.45 115.39 -28.38
N GLU A 90 -10.69 115.28 -27.87
CA GLU A 90 -11.19 114.08 -27.22
C GLU A 90 -11.35 112.92 -28.22
N HIS A 91 -12.02 113.16 -29.36
CA HIS A 91 -12.26 112.12 -30.36
C HIS A 91 -10.96 111.58 -30.96
N ILE A 92 -10.00 112.44 -31.32
CA ILE A 92 -8.72 111.99 -31.87
C ILE A 92 -7.86 111.27 -30.83
N ALA A 93 -7.94 111.63 -29.55
CA ALA A 93 -7.25 110.93 -28.47
C ALA A 93 -7.81 109.53 -28.27
N ASN A 94 -9.14 109.39 -28.18
CA ASN A 94 -9.82 108.11 -28.03
C ASN A 94 -9.57 107.19 -29.23
N PHE A 95 -9.59 107.74 -30.45
CA PHE A 95 -9.30 106.98 -31.66
C PHE A 95 -7.86 106.43 -31.65
N LYS A 96 -6.87 107.28 -31.33
CA LYS A 96 -5.47 106.85 -31.23
C LYS A 96 -5.26 105.83 -30.11
N GLU A 97 -5.94 105.99 -28.97
CA GLU A 97 -5.86 105.05 -27.85
C GLU A 97 -6.43 103.68 -28.24
N ASN A 98 -7.61 103.62 -28.85
CA ASN A 98 -8.23 102.37 -29.28
C ASN A 98 -7.39 101.64 -30.33
N ALA A 99 -6.85 102.37 -31.31
CA ALA A 99 -5.95 101.80 -32.31
C ALA A 99 -4.66 101.25 -31.67
N ASN A 100 -4.05 101.98 -30.74
CA ASN A 100 -2.84 101.56 -30.05
C ASN A 100 -3.08 100.37 -29.11
N ASN A 101 -4.22 100.32 -28.42
CA ASN A 101 -4.62 99.21 -27.56
C ASN A 101 -4.85 97.93 -28.37
N ASN A 102 -5.38 98.05 -29.59
CA ASN A 102 -5.50 96.91 -30.51
C ASN A 102 -4.16 96.44 -31.05
N PHE A 103 -3.31 97.36 -31.51
CA PHE A 103 -1.95 97.05 -31.99
C PHE A 103 -1.13 96.24 -30.96
N ASN A 104 -1.29 96.57 -29.67
CA ASN A 104 -0.57 95.94 -28.56
C ASN A 104 -1.22 94.65 -28.01
N SER A 105 -2.36 94.18 -28.55
CA SER A 105 -2.97 92.94 -28.06
C SER A 105 -2.07 91.71 -28.33
N PRO A 106 -1.90 90.81 -27.35
CA PRO A 106 -1.10 89.59 -27.50
C PRO A 106 -1.73 88.57 -28.47
N ALA A 107 -3.04 88.68 -28.75
CA ALA A 107 -3.71 87.78 -29.68
C ALA A 107 -3.51 88.18 -31.14
N LEU A 108 -3.15 89.43 -31.40
CA LEU A 108 -3.01 89.95 -32.76
C LEU A 108 -2.00 89.11 -33.55
N SER A 109 -2.43 88.60 -34.70
CA SER A 109 -1.50 87.91 -35.60
C SER A 109 -0.47 88.91 -36.14
N PRO A 110 0.75 88.45 -36.50
CA PRO A 110 1.74 89.32 -37.14
C PRO A 110 1.19 90.06 -38.38
N GLU A 111 0.31 89.39 -39.13
CA GLU A 111 -0.35 89.93 -40.33
C GLU A 111 -1.32 91.08 -40.01
N ILE A 112 -2.17 90.94 -38.98
CA ILE A 112 -3.10 92.02 -38.58
C ILE A 112 -2.34 93.18 -37.93
N ARG A 113 -1.24 92.90 -37.22
CA ARG A 113 -0.38 93.93 -36.62
C ARG A 113 0.27 94.84 -37.66
N GLU A 114 0.70 94.27 -38.79
CA GLU A 114 1.23 95.05 -39.91
C GLU A 114 0.18 96.02 -40.46
N LYS A 115 -1.07 95.56 -40.64
CA LYS A 115 -2.19 96.41 -41.08
C LYS A 115 -2.52 97.54 -40.10
N TYR A 116 -2.39 97.30 -38.79
CA TYR A 116 -2.59 98.36 -37.78
C TYR A 116 -1.54 99.46 -37.89
N THR A 117 -0.32 99.11 -38.31
CA THR A 117 0.75 100.09 -38.53
C THR A 117 0.40 101.08 -39.62
N ALA A 118 -0.14 100.57 -40.75
CA ALA A 118 -0.64 101.42 -41.83
C ALA A 118 -1.82 102.28 -41.37
N LEU A 119 -2.80 101.66 -40.69
CA LEU A 119 -3.97 102.37 -40.18
C LEU A 119 -3.59 103.51 -39.22
N MET A 120 -2.62 103.32 -38.33
CA MET A 120 -2.15 104.36 -37.41
C MET A 120 -1.53 105.57 -38.14
N ALA A 121 -0.86 105.35 -39.27
CA ALA A 121 -0.34 106.43 -40.10
C ALA A 121 -1.48 107.24 -40.72
N ASP A 122 -2.51 106.57 -41.22
CA ASP A 122 -3.70 107.22 -41.81
C ASP A 122 -4.53 107.97 -40.75
N ILE A 123 -4.70 107.41 -39.55
CA ILE A 123 -5.31 108.10 -38.38
C ILE A 123 -4.56 109.39 -38.07
N THR A 124 -3.23 109.35 -38.12
CA THR A 124 -2.41 110.51 -37.82
C THR A 124 -2.55 111.58 -38.90
N ALA A 125 -2.55 111.20 -40.19
CA ALA A 125 -2.73 112.12 -41.30
C ALA A 125 -4.13 112.75 -41.31
N TYR A 126 -5.17 111.96 -41.05
CA TYR A 126 -6.55 112.42 -40.91
C TYR A 126 -6.71 113.42 -39.75
N GLY A 127 -6.17 113.09 -38.57
CA GLY A 127 -6.16 114.00 -37.43
C GLY A 127 -5.45 115.32 -37.76
N GLN A 128 -4.24 115.27 -38.35
CA GLN A 128 -3.53 116.50 -38.74
C GLN A 128 -4.33 117.35 -39.74
N SER A 129 -5.03 116.72 -40.69
CA SER A 129 -5.89 117.45 -41.63
C SER A 129 -7.11 118.06 -40.95
N ALA A 130 -7.71 117.37 -39.98
CA ALA A 130 -8.81 117.89 -39.17
C ALA A 130 -8.36 119.07 -38.31
N GLU A 131 -7.24 118.91 -37.59
CA GLU A 131 -6.61 119.94 -36.75
C GLU A 131 -6.27 121.20 -37.56
N ALA A 132 -5.72 121.05 -38.76
CA ALA A 132 -5.45 122.19 -39.65
C ALA A 132 -6.74 122.94 -40.00
N THR A 133 -7.82 122.22 -40.32
CA THR A 133 -9.10 122.82 -40.70
C THR A 133 -9.79 123.51 -39.50
N ILE A 134 -9.77 122.88 -38.33
CA ILE A 134 -10.32 123.43 -37.08
C ILE A 134 -9.50 124.66 -36.63
N GLY A 135 -8.18 124.60 -36.77
CA GLY A 135 -7.27 125.70 -36.46
C GLY A 135 -7.51 126.94 -37.33
N MET A 136 -7.79 126.75 -38.62
CA MET A 136 -8.20 127.85 -39.53
C MET A 136 -9.50 128.52 -39.05
N ALA A 137 -10.52 127.73 -38.68
CA ALA A 137 -11.78 128.26 -38.16
C ALA A 137 -11.58 129.09 -36.90
N LYS A 138 -10.76 128.61 -35.96
CA LYS A 138 -10.42 129.31 -34.71
C LYS A 138 -9.63 130.61 -34.95
N ALA A 139 -8.77 130.63 -35.95
CA ALA A 139 -8.06 131.83 -36.38
C ALA A 139 -8.95 132.84 -37.13
N GLY A 140 -10.24 132.54 -37.33
CA GLY A 140 -11.19 133.36 -38.08
C GLY A 140 -10.91 133.36 -39.60
N GLN A 141 -10.14 132.39 -40.09
CA GLN A 141 -9.84 132.26 -41.52
C GLN A 141 -10.98 131.55 -42.24
N ASN A 142 -11.30 132.00 -43.45
CA ASN A 142 -12.28 131.30 -44.28
C ASN A 142 -11.71 129.97 -44.77
N ILE A 143 -12.41 128.88 -44.45
CA ILE A 143 -12.11 127.55 -44.97
C ILE A 143 -12.54 127.50 -46.44
N THR A 144 -11.58 127.32 -47.34
CA THR A 144 -11.85 127.27 -48.78
C THR A 144 -12.31 125.87 -49.21
N LYS A 145 -12.82 125.76 -50.44
CA LYS A 145 -13.13 124.45 -51.02
C LYS A 145 -11.89 123.54 -51.09
N ALA A 146 -10.69 124.10 -51.34
CA ALA A 146 -9.47 123.31 -51.42
C ALA A 146 -9.07 122.69 -50.06
N ASP A 147 -9.31 123.42 -48.96
CA ASP A 147 -9.07 122.92 -47.60
C ASP A 147 -10.05 121.79 -47.25
N TRP A 148 -11.31 121.93 -47.63
CA TRP A 148 -12.32 120.86 -47.51
C TRP A 148 -11.98 119.63 -48.36
N ASP A 149 -11.57 119.83 -49.61
CA ASP A 149 -11.19 118.72 -50.50
C ASP A 149 -9.96 117.97 -49.93
N THR A 150 -9.02 118.67 -49.30
CA THR A 150 -7.86 118.07 -48.62
C THR A 150 -8.28 117.22 -47.42
N PHE A 151 -9.16 117.74 -46.56
CA PHE A 151 -9.70 116.98 -45.44
C PHE A 151 -10.51 115.76 -45.90
N MET A 152 -11.37 115.93 -46.89
CA MET A 152 -12.17 114.82 -47.43
C MET A 152 -11.31 113.74 -48.08
N GLN A 153 -10.15 114.10 -48.64
CA GLN A 153 -9.18 113.13 -49.14
C GLN A 153 -8.59 112.30 -47.98
N ALA A 154 -8.19 112.94 -46.89
CA ALA A 154 -7.69 112.24 -45.69
C ALA A 154 -8.78 111.39 -45.02
N PHE A 155 -10.02 111.89 -44.95
CA PHE A 155 -11.20 111.15 -44.47
C PHE A 155 -11.41 109.88 -45.29
N SER A 156 -11.46 110.00 -46.62
CA SER A 156 -11.73 108.87 -47.52
C SER A 156 -10.61 107.83 -47.52
N MET A 157 -9.35 108.25 -47.38
CA MET A 157 -8.23 107.31 -47.23
C MET A 157 -8.33 106.52 -45.93
N LEU A 158 -8.65 107.20 -44.83
CA LEU A 158 -8.80 106.52 -43.55
C LEU A 158 -10.03 105.62 -43.51
N GLU A 159 -11.16 106.04 -44.09
CA GLU A 159 -12.37 105.21 -44.27
C GLU A 159 -12.02 103.88 -44.98
N GLU A 160 -11.27 103.96 -46.08
CA GLU A 160 -10.83 102.78 -46.82
C GLU A 160 -9.89 101.89 -45.98
N SER A 161 -8.95 102.48 -45.23
CA SER A 161 -8.06 101.73 -44.34
C SER A 161 -8.81 101.11 -43.16
N MET A 162 -9.83 101.77 -42.60
CA MET A 162 -10.65 101.28 -41.51
C MET A 162 -11.56 100.14 -41.96
N GLY A 163 -12.16 100.26 -43.15
CA GLY A 163 -12.93 99.19 -43.78
C GLY A 163 -12.06 97.97 -44.07
N ALA A 164 -10.88 98.15 -44.69
CA ALA A 164 -9.94 97.07 -44.94
C ALA A 164 -9.44 96.39 -43.66
N MET A 165 -9.27 97.16 -42.57
CA MET A 165 -8.95 96.61 -41.26
C MET A 165 -10.12 95.82 -40.67
N SER A 166 -11.36 96.33 -40.78
CA SER A 166 -12.57 95.66 -40.29
C SER A 166 -12.74 94.27 -40.93
N ASP A 167 -12.60 94.19 -42.26
CA ASP A 167 -12.61 92.92 -43.00
C ASP A 167 -11.49 91.97 -42.52
N SER A 168 -10.30 92.52 -42.27
CA SER A 168 -9.14 91.74 -41.83
C SER A 168 -9.32 91.20 -40.41
N ILE A 169 -9.84 92.01 -39.48
CA ILE A 169 -10.19 91.59 -38.12
C ILE A 169 -11.28 90.52 -38.16
N GLY A 170 -12.31 90.70 -39.01
CA GLY A 170 -13.38 89.72 -39.21
C GLY A 170 -12.86 88.36 -39.68
N VAL A 171 -12.06 88.33 -40.75
CA VAL A 171 -11.45 87.09 -41.27
C VAL A 171 -10.53 86.43 -40.24
N TRP A 172 -9.69 87.22 -39.57
CA TRP A 172 -8.78 86.71 -38.54
C TRP A 172 -9.54 86.11 -37.35
N ALA A 173 -10.59 86.77 -36.88
CA ALA A 173 -11.46 86.29 -35.80
C ALA A 173 -12.09 84.94 -36.16
N THR A 174 -12.72 84.84 -37.34
CA THR A 174 -13.36 83.60 -37.81
C THR A 174 -12.37 82.46 -38.00
N ASN A 175 -11.19 82.74 -38.58
CA ASN A 175 -10.14 81.73 -38.78
C ASN A 175 -9.61 81.20 -37.44
N THR A 176 -9.39 82.09 -36.47
CA THR A 176 -8.88 81.70 -35.15
C THR A 176 -9.92 80.90 -34.36
N GLU A 177 -11.19 81.29 -34.40
CA GLU A 177 -12.30 80.53 -33.80
C GLU A 177 -12.43 79.13 -34.40
N THR A 178 -12.33 79.01 -35.73
CA THR A 178 -12.37 77.72 -36.44
C THR A 178 -11.21 76.81 -36.03
N HIS A 179 -10.01 77.37 -35.92
CA HIS A 179 -8.82 76.61 -35.51
C HIS A 179 -8.93 76.08 -34.07
N ILE A 180 -9.41 76.92 -33.15
CA ILE A 180 -9.65 76.56 -31.75
C ILE A 180 -10.66 75.41 -31.65
N ASN A 181 -11.78 75.51 -32.37
CA ASN A 181 -12.81 74.48 -32.36
C ASN A 181 -12.27 73.14 -32.89
N GLN A 182 -11.48 73.15 -33.98
CA GLN A 182 -10.86 71.93 -34.50
C GLN A 182 -9.88 71.26 -33.52
N GLN A 183 -9.08 72.04 -32.78
CA GLN A 183 -8.15 71.49 -31.79
C GLN A 183 -8.88 70.81 -30.61
N LEU A 184 -9.95 71.44 -30.11
CA LEU A 184 -10.75 70.88 -29.01
C LEU A 184 -11.43 69.58 -29.41
N ASP A 185 -12.00 69.54 -30.61
CA ASP A 185 -12.75 68.41 -31.12
C ASP A 185 -11.86 67.18 -31.40
N ALA A 186 -10.65 67.42 -31.93
CA ALA A 186 -9.64 66.37 -32.12
C ALA A 186 -9.15 65.83 -30.77
N ALA A 187 -8.92 66.72 -29.78
CA ALA A 187 -8.45 66.31 -28.46
C ALA A 187 -9.51 65.51 -27.69
N ALA A 188 -10.79 65.87 -27.79
CA ALA A 188 -11.91 65.17 -27.17
C ALA A 188 -12.10 63.74 -27.73
N ARG A 189 -12.02 63.57 -29.06
CA ARG A 189 -12.14 62.25 -29.71
C ARG A 189 -11.06 61.25 -29.28
N ILE A 190 -9.83 61.71 -29.09
CA ILE A 190 -8.74 60.84 -28.61
C ILE A 190 -8.98 60.44 -27.14
N ALA A 191 -9.49 61.37 -26.31
CA ALA A 191 -9.78 61.09 -24.91
C ALA A 191 -10.90 60.03 -24.73
N THR A 192 -11.96 60.08 -25.56
CA THR A 192 -13.06 59.10 -25.51
C THR A 192 -12.62 57.70 -25.95
N LEU A 193 -11.78 57.58 -26.99
CA LEU A 193 -11.23 56.30 -27.43
C LEU A 193 -10.36 55.63 -26.36
N LEU A 194 -9.51 56.41 -25.68
CA LEU A 194 -8.68 55.89 -24.57
C LEU A 194 -9.54 55.43 -23.37
N ALA A 195 -10.63 56.15 -23.07
CA ALA A 195 -11.56 55.78 -22.01
C ALA A 195 -12.25 54.43 -22.27
N MET A 196 -12.72 54.19 -23.51
CA MET A 196 -13.35 52.93 -23.89
C MET A 196 -12.37 51.73 -23.81
N MET A 197 -11.13 51.93 -24.24
CA MET A 197 -10.10 50.88 -24.19
C MET A 197 -9.74 50.48 -22.74
N SER A 198 -9.67 51.47 -21.83
CA SER A 198 -9.43 51.24 -20.40
C SER A 198 -10.57 50.44 -19.73
N LEU A 199 -11.82 50.74 -20.08
CA LEU A 199 -13.00 50.03 -19.56
C LEU A 199 -13.05 48.56 -20.01
N LEU A 200 -12.77 48.31 -21.30
CA LEU A 200 -12.74 46.95 -21.87
C LEU A 200 -11.66 46.08 -21.24
N MET A 201 -10.45 46.62 -21.04
CA MET A 201 -9.34 45.92 -20.37
C MET A 201 -9.67 45.56 -18.92
N THR A 202 -10.33 46.46 -18.19
CA THR A 202 -10.71 46.25 -16.79
C THR A 202 -11.76 45.14 -16.63
N ALA A 203 -12.71 45.01 -17.57
CA ALA A 203 -13.73 43.96 -17.54
C ALA A 203 -13.19 42.58 -17.99
N ALA A 204 -12.19 42.53 -18.87
CA ALA A 204 -11.63 41.28 -19.38
C ALA A 204 -10.71 40.56 -18.37
N LEU A 205 -10.00 41.30 -17.53
CA LEU A 205 -9.03 40.76 -16.56
C LEU A 205 -9.67 39.78 -15.54
N PRO A 206 -10.79 40.08 -14.87
CA PRO A 206 -11.42 39.15 -13.92
C PRO A 206 -11.91 37.86 -14.58
N ILE A 207 -12.45 37.95 -15.80
CA ILE A 207 -13.01 36.80 -16.54
C ILE A 207 -11.90 35.81 -16.93
N LEU A 208 -10.75 36.31 -17.38
CA LEU A 208 -9.61 35.48 -17.78
C LEU A 208 -8.96 34.79 -16.57
N VAL A 209 -8.77 35.52 -15.46
CA VAL A 209 -8.24 34.96 -14.21
C VAL A 209 -9.19 33.90 -13.64
N PHE A 210 -10.51 34.15 -13.64
CA PHE A 210 -11.50 33.20 -13.15
C PHE A 210 -11.51 31.89 -13.96
N ARG A 211 -11.43 31.97 -15.29
CA ARG A 211 -11.38 30.78 -16.15
C ARG A 211 -10.08 29.99 -16.05
N GLN A 212 -8.93 30.65 -15.87
CA GLN A 212 -7.62 29.97 -15.90
C GLN A 212 -7.21 29.38 -14.55
N VAL A 213 -7.65 29.97 -13.43
CA VAL A 213 -7.17 29.58 -12.09
C VAL A 213 -8.17 28.69 -11.34
N PHE A 214 -9.47 29.04 -11.33
CA PHE A 214 -10.43 28.38 -10.42
C PHE A 214 -11.06 27.11 -10.98
N ARG A 215 -11.32 27.03 -12.30
CA ARG A 215 -11.88 25.81 -12.92
C ARG A 215 -11.04 24.54 -12.78
N PRO A 216 -9.71 24.55 -12.91
CA PRO A 216 -8.91 23.33 -12.74
C PRO A 216 -8.89 22.80 -11.29
N GLN A 217 -9.02 23.67 -10.27
CA GLN A 217 -8.96 23.27 -8.87
C GLN A 217 -10.11 22.34 -8.44
N ALA A 218 -11.34 22.59 -8.92
CA ALA A 218 -12.50 21.75 -8.58
C ALA A 218 -12.40 20.32 -9.14
N ARG A 219 -11.72 20.15 -10.29
CA ARG A 219 -11.48 18.83 -10.91
C ARG A 219 -10.40 18.06 -10.15
N VAL A 220 -9.34 18.74 -9.73
CA VAL A 220 -8.29 18.16 -8.89
C VAL A 220 -8.88 17.70 -7.56
N LEU A 221 -9.74 18.52 -6.92
CA LEU A 221 -10.37 18.16 -5.65
C LEU A 221 -11.22 16.88 -5.74
N LYS A 222 -12.01 16.70 -6.81
CA LYS A 222 -12.82 15.49 -7.02
C LYS A 222 -11.99 14.23 -7.27
N LEU A 223 -10.92 14.34 -8.06
CA LEU A 223 -10.01 13.22 -8.31
C LEU A 223 -9.26 12.85 -7.03
N PHE A 224 -8.76 13.84 -6.30
CA PHE A 224 -8.06 13.67 -5.03
C PHE A 224 -8.98 13.03 -3.97
N GLU A 225 -10.25 13.47 -3.88
CA GLU A 225 -11.28 12.86 -3.02
C GLU A 225 -11.50 11.39 -3.38
N SER A 226 -11.73 11.08 -4.66
CA SER A 226 -12.03 9.71 -5.08
C SER A 226 -10.83 8.77 -4.90
N GLU A 227 -9.64 9.18 -5.33
CA GLU A 227 -8.47 8.29 -5.33
C GLU A 227 -7.94 8.05 -3.91
N ILE A 228 -7.82 9.10 -3.10
CA ILE A 228 -7.29 8.95 -1.75
C ILE A 228 -8.29 8.25 -0.85
N LEU A 229 -9.58 8.61 -0.86
CA LEU A 229 -10.56 7.88 -0.05
C LEU A 229 -10.60 6.40 -0.42
N THR A 230 -10.56 6.07 -1.71
CA THR A 230 -10.49 4.67 -2.17
C THR A 230 -9.22 3.98 -1.68
N ALA A 231 -8.06 4.63 -1.76
CA ALA A 231 -6.80 4.07 -1.28
C ALA A 231 -6.82 3.83 0.24
N VAL A 232 -7.36 4.76 1.02
CA VAL A 232 -7.47 4.65 2.48
C VAL A 232 -8.47 3.57 2.89
N THR A 233 -9.61 3.45 2.21
CA THR A 233 -10.55 2.34 2.43
C THR A 233 -9.91 1.00 2.12
N LYS A 234 -9.16 0.88 1.02
CA LYS A 234 -8.40 -0.35 0.71
C LYS A 234 -7.36 -0.68 1.77
N PHE A 235 -6.75 0.32 2.40
CA PHE A 235 -5.85 0.11 3.54
C PHE A 235 -6.58 -0.42 4.78
N ASP A 236 -7.76 0.13 5.12
CA ASP A 236 -8.61 -0.37 6.23
C ASP A 236 -9.07 -1.81 5.97
N ASP A 237 -9.50 -2.13 4.74
CA ASP A 237 -9.88 -3.48 4.33
C ASP A 237 -8.70 -4.46 4.40
N SER A 238 -7.51 -4.02 3.94
CA SER A 238 -6.30 -4.84 3.98
C SER A 238 -5.87 -5.10 5.43
N ALA A 239 -5.91 -4.08 6.28
CA ALA A 239 -5.63 -4.19 7.70
C ALA A 239 -6.61 -5.16 8.40
N THR A 240 -7.90 -5.03 8.12
CA THR A 240 -8.93 -5.96 8.63
C THR A 240 -8.66 -7.40 8.17
N ASN A 241 -8.26 -7.60 6.91
CA ASN A 241 -7.88 -8.91 6.40
C ASN A 241 -6.64 -9.48 7.08
N VAL A 242 -5.61 -8.67 7.33
CA VAL A 242 -4.39 -9.09 8.06
C VAL A 242 -4.74 -9.48 9.50
N SER A 243 -5.58 -8.70 10.19
CA SER A 243 -6.06 -9.04 11.54
C SER A 243 -6.79 -10.38 11.57
N ARG A 244 -7.71 -10.62 10.61
CA ARG A 244 -8.39 -11.92 10.46
C ARG A 244 -7.42 -13.06 10.13
N MET A 245 -6.38 -12.79 9.33
CA MET A 245 -5.33 -13.78 9.04
C MET A 245 -4.53 -14.13 10.29
N ALA A 246 -4.20 -13.14 11.12
CA ALA A 246 -3.54 -13.35 12.40
C ALA A 246 -4.42 -14.18 13.36
N ASP A 247 -5.73 -13.92 13.46
CA ASP A 247 -6.63 -14.75 14.27
C ASP A 247 -6.67 -16.22 13.79
N ASN A 248 -6.74 -16.44 12.47
CA ASN A 248 -6.68 -17.79 11.90
C ASN A 248 -5.32 -18.47 12.17
N LEU A 249 -4.23 -17.71 12.09
CA LEU A 249 -2.89 -18.20 12.40
C LEU A 249 -2.79 -18.60 13.87
N THR A 250 -3.26 -17.77 14.80
CA THR A 250 -3.35 -18.07 16.24
C THR A 250 -4.13 -19.35 16.49
N HIS A 251 -5.27 -19.54 15.82
CA HIS A 251 -6.04 -20.79 15.94
C HIS A 251 -5.22 -22.01 15.49
N LYS A 252 -4.59 -21.95 14.32
CA LYS A 252 -3.73 -23.04 13.81
C LYS A 252 -2.55 -23.34 14.72
N ILE A 253 -1.92 -22.30 15.28
CA ILE A 253 -0.81 -22.45 16.22
C ILE A 253 -1.26 -23.17 17.50
N ASN A 254 -2.42 -22.78 18.06
CA ASN A 254 -3.00 -23.45 19.22
C ASN A 254 -3.29 -24.94 18.94
N THR A 255 -3.85 -25.27 17.77
CA THR A 255 -4.04 -26.67 17.36
C THR A 255 -2.72 -27.42 17.25
N SER A 256 -1.67 -26.79 16.70
CA SER A 256 -0.34 -27.40 16.61
C SER A 256 0.28 -27.64 17.98
N SER A 257 0.10 -26.71 18.93
CA SER A 257 0.56 -26.85 20.32
C SER A 257 -0.17 -28.00 21.04
N GLN A 258 -1.49 -28.10 20.87
CA GLN A 258 -2.28 -29.23 21.38
C GLN A 258 -1.80 -30.56 20.79
N ASN A 259 -1.60 -30.64 19.48
CA ASN A 259 -1.10 -31.84 18.81
C ASN A 259 0.29 -32.24 19.33
N ALA A 260 1.22 -31.28 19.50
CA ALA A 260 2.54 -31.55 20.06
C ALA A 260 2.45 -32.11 21.48
N THR A 261 1.52 -31.60 22.30
CA THR A 261 1.27 -32.09 23.67
C THR A 261 0.70 -33.51 23.66
N THR A 262 -0.24 -33.81 22.76
CA THR A 262 -0.78 -35.16 22.57
C THR A 262 0.30 -36.14 22.13
N VAL A 263 1.15 -35.74 21.17
CA VAL A 263 2.28 -36.56 20.71
C VAL A 263 3.29 -36.80 21.84
N ALA A 264 3.63 -35.77 22.62
CA ALA A 264 4.52 -35.93 23.77
C ALA A 264 3.96 -36.92 24.79
N THR A 265 2.68 -36.79 25.12
CA THR A 265 1.99 -37.71 26.04
C THR A 265 1.98 -39.14 25.50
N ALA A 266 1.70 -39.32 24.21
CA ALA A 266 1.73 -40.62 23.56
C ALA A 266 3.14 -41.24 23.60
N ALA A 267 4.19 -40.46 23.31
CA ALA A 267 5.57 -40.92 23.39
C ALA A 267 5.97 -41.32 24.82
N GLN A 268 5.52 -40.56 25.83
CA GLN A 268 5.77 -40.87 27.24
C GLN A 268 5.07 -42.16 27.68
N ASN A 269 3.81 -42.36 27.27
CA ASN A 269 3.08 -43.61 27.51
C ASN A 269 3.77 -44.80 26.81
N THR A 270 4.22 -44.63 25.56
CA THR A 270 4.98 -45.67 24.85
C THR A 270 6.29 -45.99 25.54
N SER A 271 7.00 -44.99 26.08
CA SER A 271 8.22 -45.22 26.87
C SER A 271 7.93 -46.01 28.15
N GLN A 272 6.83 -45.72 28.83
CA GLN A 272 6.42 -46.48 30.01
C GLN A 272 6.08 -47.93 29.65
N ASN A 273 5.31 -48.13 28.59
CA ASN A 273 4.99 -49.47 28.07
C ASN A 273 6.26 -50.23 27.68
N SER A 274 7.22 -49.56 27.04
CA SER A 274 8.52 -50.15 26.67
C SER A 274 9.27 -50.67 27.90
N ASN A 275 9.26 -49.93 29.01
CA ASN A 275 9.84 -50.39 30.28
C ASN A 275 9.11 -51.61 30.84
N THR A 276 7.78 -51.67 30.73
CA THR A 276 7.00 -52.84 31.16
C THR A 276 7.33 -54.07 30.30
N VAL A 277 7.46 -53.91 28.98
CA VAL A 277 7.86 -55.02 28.10
C VAL A 277 9.31 -55.43 28.38
N ALA A 278 10.21 -54.51 28.70
CA ALA A 278 11.59 -54.84 29.09
C ALA A 278 11.61 -55.75 30.34
N ALA A 279 10.85 -55.39 31.37
CA ALA A 279 10.74 -56.20 32.58
C ALA A 279 10.16 -57.59 32.30
N ALA A 280 9.14 -57.68 31.42
CA ALA A 280 8.58 -58.97 31.00
C ALA A 280 9.61 -59.81 30.21
N ALA A 281 10.42 -59.19 29.35
CA ALA A 281 11.49 -59.88 28.62
C ALA A 281 12.59 -60.39 29.56
N GLU A 282 12.96 -59.63 30.59
CA GLU A 282 13.88 -60.08 31.65
C GLU A 282 13.32 -61.28 32.42
N GLU A 283 12.02 -61.28 32.74
CA GLU A 283 11.35 -62.40 33.40
C GLU A 283 11.31 -63.65 32.50
N ILE A 284 11.04 -63.48 31.20
CA ILE A 284 11.12 -64.57 30.21
C ILE A 284 12.54 -65.14 30.15
N GLN A 285 13.57 -64.30 30.10
CA GLN A 285 14.97 -64.75 30.06
C GLN A 285 15.35 -65.58 31.31
N SER A 286 14.87 -65.16 32.48
CA SER A 286 15.04 -65.93 33.73
C SER A 286 14.31 -67.28 33.66
N SER A 287 13.07 -67.29 33.17
CA SER A 287 12.27 -68.50 32.98
C SER A 287 12.94 -69.49 32.01
N LEU A 288 13.47 -69.00 30.88
CA LEU A 288 14.19 -69.81 29.90
C LEU A 288 15.45 -70.46 30.49
N THR A 289 16.19 -69.74 31.33
CA THR A 289 17.33 -70.30 32.07
C THR A 289 16.89 -71.43 33.00
N GLY A 290 15.76 -71.26 33.68
CA GLY A 290 15.15 -72.30 34.53
C GLY A 290 14.72 -73.53 33.74
N VAL A 291 14.06 -73.34 32.58
CA VAL A 291 13.65 -74.44 31.69
C VAL A 291 14.86 -75.17 31.14
N ALA A 292 15.90 -74.47 30.69
CA ALA A 292 17.14 -75.08 30.21
C ALA A 292 17.79 -75.97 31.28
N SER A 293 17.81 -75.52 32.54
CA SER A 293 18.30 -76.30 33.68
C SER A 293 17.45 -77.57 33.91
N GLN A 294 16.12 -77.45 33.89
CA GLN A 294 15.20 -78.60 34.03
C GLN A 294 15.37 -79.61 32.88
N VAL A 295 15.58 -79.13 31.66
CA VAL A 295 15.82 -80.00 30.49
C VAL A 295 17.14 -80.77 30.65
N ASN A 296 18.20 -80.11 31.12
CA ASN A 296 19.47 -80.78 31.41
C ASN A 296 19.32 -81.84 32.52
N GLN A 297 18.59 -81.52 33.60
CA GLN A 297 18.34 -82.47 34.69
C GLN A 297 17.53 -83.68 34.22
N ALA A 298 16.49 -83.47 33.41
CA ALA A 298 15.71 -84.58 32.88
C ALA A 298 16.50 -85.43 31.88
N ASN A 299 17.43 -84.86 31.10
CA ASN A 299 18.37 -85.63 30.29
C ASN A 299 19.26 -86.54 31.15
N GLN A 300 19.72 -86.06 32.31
CA GLN A 300 20.50 -86.89 33.24
C GLN A 300 19.69 -88.07 33.77
N VAL A 301 18.46 -87.83 34.25
CA VAL A 301 17.55 -88.88 34.76
C VAL A 301 17.26 -89.91 33.67
N VAL A 302 17.06 -89.46 32.44
CA VAL A 302 16.83 -90.35 31.30
C VAL A 302 18.04 -91.24 31.02
N ASN A 303 19.25 -90.69 31.05
CA ASN A 303 20.48 -91.48 30.87
C ASN A 303 20.68 -92.51 32.00
N GLU A 304 20.35 -92.15 33.24
CA GLU A 304 20.35 -93.08 34.37
C GLU A 304 19.34 -94.22 34.16
N ALA A 305 18.13 -93.90 33.69
CA ALA A 305 17.10 -94.89 33.41
C ALA A 305 17.49 -95.86 32.27
N VAL A 306 18.19 -95.40 31.23
CA VAL A 306 18.77 -96.29 30.20
C VAL A 306 19.74 -97.29 30.84
N GLY A 307 20.62 -96.82 31.73
CA GLY A 307 21.57 -97.69 32.42
C GLY A 307 20.91 -98.76 33.28
N GLU A 308 19.82 -98.42 34.00
CA GLU A 308 19.07 -99.39 34.80
C GLU A 308 18.29 -100.40 33.94
N LEU A 309 17.73 -100.00 32.79
CA LEU A 309 17.10 -100.92 31.87
C LEU A 309 18.08 -101.93 31.27
N GLU A 310 19.28 -101.49 30.87
CA GLU A 310 20.35 -102.39 30.40
C GLU A 310 20.76 -103.38 31.49
N ARG A 311 20.83 -102.93 32.75
CA ARG A 311 21.13 -103.81 33.89
C ARG A 311 20.01 -104.83 34.13
N ALA A 312 18.75 -104.40 34.06
CA ALA A 312 17.58 -105.27 34.19
C ALA A 312 17.53 -106.32 33.08
N LYS A 313 17.86 -105.93 31.84
CA LYS A 313 17.96 -106.83 30.68
C LYS A 313 19.01 -107.90 30.89
N ALA A 314 20.20 -107.51 31.36
CA ALA A 314 21.26 -108.44 31.69
C ALA A 314 20.87 -109.43 32.80
N ILE A 315 20.16 -108.98 33.84
CA ILE A 315 19.66 -109.84 34.91
C ILE A 315 18.63 -110.85 34.37
N SER A 316 17.67 -110.41 33.55
CA SER A 316 16.65 -111.29 32.97
C SER A 316 17.27 -112.35 32.04
N ASN A 317 18.25 -111.98 31.21
CA ASN A 317 18.98 -112.93 30.38
C ASN A 317 19.72 -113.98 31.20
N ARG A 318 20.41 -113.57 32.28
CA ARG A 318 21.09 -114.49 33.20
C ARG A 318 20.11 -115.42 33.92
N LEU A 319 18.91 -114.95 34.27
CA LEU A 319 17.87 -115.77 34.85
C LEU A 319 17.38 -116.84 33.86
N ASN A 320 17.18 -116.46 32.59
CA ASN A 320 16.78 -117.40 31.54
C ASN A 320 17.85 -118.48 31.28
N GLU A 321 19.13 -118.09 31.26
CA GLU A 321 20.26 -119.04 31.19
C GLU A 321 20.27 -120.00 32.39
N ALA A 322 20.16 -119.48 33.61
CA ALA A 322 20.12 -120.31 34.82
C ALA A 322 18.93 -121.28 34.82
N THR A 323 17.76 -120.81 34.40
CA THR A 323 16.52 -121.60 34.30
C THR A 323 16.67 -122.72 33.25
N THR A 324 17.36 -122.45 32.14
CA THR A 324 17.71 -123.46 31.13
C THR A 324 18.64 -124.54 31.70
N HIS A 325 19.65 -124.17 32.48
CA HIS A 325 20.52 -125.14 33.15
C HIS A 325 19.77 -126.00 34.18
N VAL A 326 18.88 -125.40 34.98
CA VAL A 326 18.03 -126.16 35.91
C VAL A 326 17.13 -127.13 35.16
N LYS A 327 16.51 -126.71 34.04
CA LYS A 327 15.69 -127.57 33.19
C LYS A 327 16.46 -128.81 32.70
N GLN A 328 17.72 -128.66 32.31
CA GLN A 328 18.59 -129.77 31.90
C GLN A 328 18.84 -130.74 33.05
N ILE A 329 19.14 -130.24 34.25
CA ILE A 329 19.39 -131.07 35.44
C ILE A 329 18.14 -131.85 35.84
N ILE A 330 16.97 -131.20 35.90
CA ILE A 330 15.70 -131.86 36.26
C ILE A 330 15.29 -132.87 35.18
N GLY A 331 15.54 -132.58 33.90
CA GLY A 331 15.36 -133.53 32.81
C GLY A 331 16.17 -134.82 33.03
N LEU A 332 17.46 -134.68 33.36
CA LEU A 332 18.33 -135.82 33.69
C LEU A 332 17.82 -136.59 34.92
N ILE A 333 17.34 -135.93 35.97
CA ILE A 333 16.75 -136.58 37.14
C ILE A 333 15.51 -137.39 36.74
N GLY A 334 14.66 -136.84 35.88
CA GLY A 334 13.50 -137.54 35.32
C GLY A 334 13.90 -138.79 34.53
N GLU A 335 14.96 -138.71 33.72
CA GLU A 335 15.52 -139.87 33.00
C GLU A 335 16.09 -140.92 33.95
N VAL A 336 16.82 -140.51 34.99
CA VAL A 336 17.36 -141.41 36.02
C VAL A 336 16.23 -142.10 36.78
N ALA A 337 15.19 -141.36 37.19
CA ALA A 337 14.00 -141.92 37.85
C ALA A 337 13.28 -142.95 36.95
N SER A 338 13.14 -142.66 35.65
CA SER A 338 12.59 -143.61 34.68
C SER A 338 13.42 -144.90 34.59
N LYS A 339 14.75 -144.79 34.56
CA LYS A 339 15.67 -145.95 34.60
C LYS A 339 15.53 -146.74 35.90
N ILE A 340 15.46 -146.07 37.05
CA ILE A 340 15.27 -146.72 38.36
C ILE A 340 13.92 -147.47 38.39
N ASN A 341 12.85 -146.87 37.88
CA ASN A 341 11.53 -147.49 37.79
C ASN A 341 11.55 -148.77 36.93
N LEU A 342 12.30 -148.76 35.81
CA LEU A 342 12.47 -149.95 34.98
C LEU A 342 13.32 -151.03 35.67
N LEU A 343 14.40 -150.63 36.35
CA LEU A 343 15.24 -151.55 37.13
C LEU A 343 14.48 -152.18 38.29
N SER A 344 13.68 -151.40 39.02
CA SER A 344 12.87 -151.89 40.13
C SER A 344 11.73 -152.78 39.65
N LEU A 345 11.12 -152.49 38.50
CA LEU A 345 10.16 -153.40 37.86
C LEU A 345 10.80 -154.75 37.54
N ASN A 346 11.99 -154.77 36.95
CA ASN A 346 12.73 -156.01 36.69
C ASN A 346 13.04 -156.77 37.99
N ALA A 347 13.42 -156.05 39.05
CA ALA A 347 13.67 -156.64 40.37
C ALA A 347 12.39 -157.21 41.01
N SER A 348 11.23 -156.55 40.87
CA SER A 348 9.94 -157.07 41.32
C SER A 348 9.54 -158.34 40.59
N ILE A 349 9.81 -158.43 39.28
CA ILE A 349 9.55 -159.63 38.47
C ILE A 349 10.43 -160.79 38.96
N GLU A 350 11.73 -160.57 39.16
CA GLU A 350 12.64 -161.63 39.62
C GLU A 350 12.33 -162.05 41.06
N ALA A 351 11.93 -161.11 41.93
CA ALA A 351 11.48 -161.40 43.29
C ALA A 351 10.19 -162.25 43.30
N ALA A 352 9.25 -161.99 42.40
CA ALA A 352 8.05 -162.83 42.23
C ALA A 352 8.41 -164.24 41.73
N ARG A 353 9.43 -164.35 40.86
CA ARG A 353 9.94 -165.62 40.34
C ARG A 353 10.60 -166.50 41.41
N ALA A 354 11.22 -165.89 42.41
CA ALA A 354 11.83 -166.56 43.56
C ALA A 354 10.80 -167.09 44.61
N GLY A 355 9.50 -166.86 44.41
CA GLY A 355 8.44 -167.38 45.28
C GLY A 355 8.52 -166.87 46.72
N ASP A 356 8.38 -167.75 47.71
CA ASP A 356 8.37 -167.37 49.13
C ASP A 356 9.67 -166.73 49.61
N ALA A 357 10.82 -167.13 49.05
CA ALA A 357 12.14 -166.56 49.39
C ALA A 357 12.32 -165.11 48.90
N GLY A 358 11.55 -164.69 47.89
CA GLY A 358 11.64 -163.35 47.28
C GLY A 358 10.73 -162.29 47.89
N LYS A 359 9.85 -162.64 48.84
CA LYS A 359 8.82 -161.73 49.38
C LYS A 359 9.38 -160.41 49.93
N GLY A 360 10.49 -160.46 50.68
CA GLY A 360 11.15 -159.24 51.19
C GLY A 360 11.72 -158.35 50.09
N PHE A 361 12.34 -158.96 49.07
CA PHE A 361 12.86 -158.23 47.90
C PHE A 361 11.74 -157.64 47.04
N ALA A 362 10.59 -158.31 46.94
CA ALA A 362 9.43 -157.81 46.20
C ALA A 362 8.87 -156.53 46.83
N VAL A 363 8.81 -156.45 48.17
CA VAL A 363 8.39 -155.25 48.90
C VAL A 363 9.35 -154.08 48.65
N VAL A 364 10.66 -154.31 48.76
CA VAL A 364 11.67 -153.28 48.49
C VAL A 364 11.61 -152.80 47.05
N ALA A 365 11.51 -153.72 46.08
CA ALA A 365 11.42 -153.37 44.67
C ALA A 365 10.15 -152.55 44.35
N GLN A 366 9.01 -152.88 44.97
CA GLN A 366 7.78 -152.10 44.84
C GLN A 366 7.90 -150.70 45.48
N GLU A 367 8.56 -150.59 46.63
CA GLU A 367 8.83 -149.29 47.26
C GLU A 367 9.74 -148.42 46.40
N VAL A 368 10.84 -148.98 45.86
CA VAL A 368 11.75 -148.29 44.93
C VAL A 368 11.01 -147.86 43.66
N LYS A 369 10.12 -148.71 43.12
CA LYS A 369 9.26 -148.37 41.98
C LYS A 369 8.34 -147.19 42.29
N SER A 370 7.70 -147.20 43.46
CA SER A 370 6.85 -146.09 43.93
C SER A 370 7.64 -144.78 44.03
N LEU A 371 8.81 -144.82 44.69
CA LEU A 371 9.68 -143.66 44.88
C LEU A 371 10.21 -143.10 43.56
N ALA A 372 10.55 -143.98 42.61
CA ALA A 372 10.95 -143.59 41.26
C ALA A 372 9.80 -142.94 40.48
N GLY A 373 8.58 -143.48 40.58
CA GLY A 373 7.37 -142.86 40.01
C GLY A 373 7.09 -141.48 40.61
N GLN A 374 7.19 -141.35 41.93
CA GLN A 374 7.05 -140.07 42.61
C GLN A 374 8.12 -139.06 42.16
N THR A 375 9.38 -139.49 42.06
CA THR A 375 10.49 -138.65 41.58
C THR A 375 10.25 -138.17 40.15
N GLN A 376 9.74 -139.04 39.26
CA GLN A 376 9.39 -138.67 37.89
C GLN A 376 8.26 -137.64 37.86
N SER A 377 7.19 -137.85 38.64
CA SER A 377 6.07 -136.91 38.76
C SER A 377 6.53 -135.55 39.28
N SER A 378 7.31 -135.52 40.36
CA SER A 378 7.85 -134.28 40.92
C SER A 378 8.80 -133.58 39.94
N SER A 379 9.61 -134.32 39.18
CA SER A 379 10.48 -133.74 38.14
C SER A 379 9.67 -133.07 37.03
N GLN A 380 8.53 -133.67 36.62
CA GLN A 380 7.62 -133.07 35.64
C GLN A 380 6.97 -131.79 36.17
N GLU A 381 6.53 -131.78 37.44
CA GLU A 381 5.99 -130.57 38.08
C GLU A 381 7.04 -129.45 38.15
N ILE A 382 8.29 -129.76 38.51
CA ILE A 382 9.38 -128.78 38.53
C ILE A 382 9.64 -128.24 37.11
N ILE A 383 9.67 -129.09 36.08
CA ILE A 383 9.82 -128.64 34.69
C ILE A 383 8.70 -127.68 34.29
N LYS A 384 7.46 -127.95 34.70
CA LYS A 384 6.32 -127.06 34.46
C LYS A 384 6.56 -125.69 35.10
N GLN A 385 6.95 -125.64 36.38
CA GLN A 385 7.27 -124.38 37.07
C GLN A 385 8.44 -123.62 36.41
N ILE A 386 9.48 -124.33 35.99
CA ILE A 386 10.64 -123.75 35.30
C ILE A 386 10.25 -123.15 33.95
N ASN A 387 9.34 -123.77 33.20
CA ASN A 387 8.80 -123.20 31.96
C ASN A 387 7.97 -121.94 32.25
N GLU A 388 7.16 -121.93 33.32
CA GLU A 388 6.40 -120.75 33.74
C GLU A 388 7.36 -119.59 34.11
N VAL A 389 8.43 -119.85 34.86
CA VAL A 389 9.46 -118.85 35.19
C VAL A 389 10.16 -118.33 33.93
N SER A 390 10.49 -119.21 32.97
CA SER A 390 11.12 -118.80 31.69
C SER A 390 10.18 -117.89 30.88
N ALA A 391 8.90 -118.25 30.78
CA ALA A 391 7.91 -117.46 30.07
C ALA A 391 7.74 -116.05 30.68
N VAL A 392 7.69 -115.96 32.02
CA VAL A 392 7.65 -114.67 32.72
C VAL A 392 8.95 -113.87 32.47
N SER A 393 10.11 -114.53 32.44
CA SER A 393 11.38 -113.87 32.15
C SER A 393 11.42 -113.27 30.73
N GLU A 394 10.87 -113.97 29.73
CA GLU A 394 10.74 -113.47 28.35
C GLU A 394 9.78 -112.27 28.28
N GLU A 395 8.64 -112.33 28.99
CA GLU A 395 7.70 -111.21 29.08
C GLU A 395 8.38 -109.95 29.65
N VAL A 396 9.19 -110.13 30.71
CA VAL A 396 9.97 -109.03 31.30
C VAL A 396 10.94 -108.40 30.29
N VAL A 397 11.61 -109.20 29.44
CA VAL A 397 12.48 -108.66 28.38
C VAL A 397 11.68 -107.82 27.38
N GLY A 398 10.49 -108.27 26.98
CA GLY A 398 9.60 -107.51 26.10
C GLY A 398 9.17 -106.16 26.71
N VAL A 399 8.88 -106.13 28.01
CA VAL A 399 8.57 -104.90 28.74
C VAL A 399 9.77 -103.96 28.79
N ILE A 400 10.98 -104.47 29.02
CA ILE A 400 12.22 -103.67 29.01
C ILE A 400 12.45 -103.03 27.64
N ASP A 401 12.31 -103.79 26.54
CA ASP A 401 12.46 -103.26 25.18
C ASP A 401 11.42 -102.16 24.87
N PHE A 402 10.19 -102.29 25.38
CA PHE A 402 9.17 -101.24 25.28
C PHE A 402 9.58 -99.97 26.03
N PHE A 403 10.08 -100.09 27.26
CA PHE A 403 10.59 -98.95 28.02
C PHE A 403 11.79 -98.29 27.34
N GLN A 404 12.69 -99.06 26.73
CA GLN A 404 13.85 -98.53 26.02
C GLN A 404 13.44 -97.68 24.80
N LYS A 405 12.43 -98.12 24.04
CA LYS A 405 11.83 -97.32 22.95
C LYS A 405 11.18 -96.04 23.49
N SER A 406 10.45 -96.13 24.59
CA SER A 406 9.79 -94.98 25.23
C SER A 406 10.82 -93.94 25.68
N ILE A 407 11.92 -94.39 26.29
CA ILE A 407 13.03 -93.52 26.70
C ILE A 407 13.70 -92.86 25.49
N THR A 408 13.95 -93.61 24.41
CA THR A 408 14.52 -93.03 23.18
C THR A 408 13.63 -91.91 22.63
N SER A 409 12.31 -92.09 22.66
CA SER A 409 11.36 -91.04 22.28
C SER A 409 11.42 -89.83 23.21
N ILE A 410 11.62 -90.03 24.52
CA ILE A 410 11.83 -88.94 25.47
C ILE A 410 13.10 -88.17 25.12
N GLN A 411 14.23 -88.84 24.87
CA GLN A 411 15.48 -88.18 24.47
C GLN A 411 15.30 -87.31 23.21
N GLN A 412 14.57 -87.82 22.20
CA GLN A 412 14.29 -87.04 21.00
C GLN A 412 13.46 -85.78 21.29
N ASN A 413 12.46 -85.88 22.17
CA ASN A 413 11.66 -84.72 22.59
C ASN A 413 12.53 -83.69 23.32
N MET A 414 13.48 -84.12 24.14
CA MET A 414 14.39 -83.22 24.86
C MET A 414 15.30 -82.43 23.91
N VAL A 415 15.77 -83.06 22.82
CA VAL A 415 16.53 -82.35 21.77
C VAL A 415 15.68 -81.26 21.13
N THR A 416 14.42 -81.56 20.80
CA THR A 416 13.49 -80.58 20.23
C THR A 416 13.22 -79.41 21.20
N ILE A 417 13.00 -79.72 22.49
CA ILE A 417 12.77 -78.70 23.51
C ILE A 417 14.00 -77.80 23.67
N ASN A 418 15.21 -78.36 23.72
CA ASN A 418 16.45 -77.56 23.79
C ASN A 418 16.60 -76.62 22.59
N GLY A 419 16.27 -77.09 21.38
CA GLY A 419 16.23 -76.24 20.18
C GLY A 419 15.26 -75.07 20.33
N ALA A 420 14.03 -75.35 20.77
CA ALA A 420 13.01 -74.32 20.99
C ALA A 420 13.42 -73.31 22.08
N VAL A 421 14.05 -73.76 23.17
CA VAL A 421 14.57 -72.88 24.23
C VAL A 421 15.63 -71.94 23.67
N SER A 422 16.58 -72.45 22.88
CA SER A 422 17.62 -71.63 22.26
C SER A 422 17.06 -70.59 21.28
N GLU A 423 16.07 -70.97 20.46
CA GLU A 423 15.36 -70.03 19.59
C GLU A 423 14.62 -68.94 20.37
N GLN A 424 13.96 -69.30 21.48
CA GLN A 424 13.27 -68.35 22.36
C GLN A 424 14.24 -67.38 23.05
N GLU A 425 15.44 -67.82 23.44
CA GLU A 425 16.47 -66.92 23.99
C GLU A 425 16.90 -65.86 22.97
N ILE A 426 17.12 -66.27 21.70
CA ILE A 426 17.48 -65.34 20.63
C ILE A 426 16.34 -64.33 20.39
N ALA A 427 15.10 -64.79 20.29
CA ALA A 427 13.93 -63.94 20.09
C ALA A 427 13.74 -62.94 21.25
N THR A 428 13.88 -63.40 22.49
CA THR A 428 13.77 -62.55 23.69
C THR A 428 14.85 -61.47 23.70
N LYS A 429 16.09 -61.81 23.32
CA LYS A 429 17.18 -60.84 23.18
C LYS A 429 16.90 -59.78 22.11
N GLN A 430 16.32 -60.17 20.97
CA GLN A 430 15.92 -59.25 19.91
C GLN A 430 14.82 -58.29 20.39
N ILE A 431 13.81 -58.80 21.10
CA ILE A 431 12.76 -57.98 21.71
C ILE A 431 13.36 -56.91 22.64
N THR A 432 14.30 -57.31 23.51
CA THR A 432 14.99 -56.37 24.40
C THR A 432 15.73 -55.28 23.61
N GLN A 433 16.42 -55.64 22.51
CA GLN A 433 17.09 -54.66 21.66
C GLN A 433 16.10 -53.68 21.01
N GLU A 434 15.00 -54.16 20.44
CA GLU A 434 13.97 -53.30 19.83
C GLU A 434 13.34 -52.34 20.85
N ILE A 435 13.16 -52.78 22.09
CA ILE A 435 12.66 -51.95 23.19
C ILE A 435 13.62 -50.79 23.49
N PHE A 436 14.93 -51.02 23.53
CA PHE A 436 15.92 -49.96 23.72
C PHE A 436 15.92 -48.95 22.57
N GLU A 437 15.81 -49.43 21.32
CA GLU A 437 15.70 -48.56 20.15
C GLU A 437 14.41 -47.72 20.21
N ASN A 438 13.28 -48.33 20.58
CA ASN A 438 12.01 -47.64 20.73
C ASN A 438 12.06 -46.58 21.85
N ALA A 439 12.70 -46.89 22.98
CA ALA A 439 12.89 -45.92 24.06
C ALA A 439 13.70 -44.70 23.60
N ASN A 440 14.75 -44.90 22.79
CA ASN A 440 15.52 -43.79 22.22
C ASN A 440 14.70 -42.96 21.22
N ARG A 441 13.93 -43.60 20.32
CA ARG A 441 13.01 -42.90 19.41
C ARG A 441 11.98 -42.07 20.17
N ASN A 442 11.43 -42.57 21.27
CA ASN A 442 10.49 -41.81 22.10
C ASN A 442 11.14 -40.58 22.74
N LYS A 443 12.42 -40.66 23.15
CA LYS A 443 13.16 -39.48 23.63
C LYS A 443 13.34 -38.42 22.54
N GLU A 444 13.64 -38.84 21.31
CA GLU A 444 13.72 -37.94 20.16
C GLU A 444 12.37 -37.27 19.87
N ILE A 445 11.27 -38.04 19.88
CA ILE A 445 9.91 -37.51 19.70
C ILE A 445 9.58 -36.48 20.79
N LEU A 446 9.91 -36.76 22.05
CA LEU A 446 9.71 -35.81 23.15
C LEU A 446 10.49 -34.51 22.94
N SER A 447 11.74 -34.60 22.49
CA SER A 447 12.55 -33.42 22.17
C SER A 447 11.96 -32.61 21.01
N VAL A 448 11.47 -33.28 19.96
CA VAL A 448 10.81 -32.61 18.83
C VAL A 448 9.51 -31.94 19.28
N SER A 449 8.71 -32.59 20.11
CA SER A 449 7.49 -31.99 20.67
C SER A 449 7.80 -30.73 21.47
N ASP A 450 8.89 -30.72 22.27
CA ASP A 450 9.32 -29.52 23.01
C ASP A 450 9.72 -28.37 22.08
N VAL A 451 10.47 -28.66 21.01
CA VAL A 451 10.82 -27.67 19.97
C VAL A 451 9.57 -27.11 19.29
N ILE A 452 8.58 -27.95 18.99
CA ILE A 452 7.31 -27.51 18.40
C ILE A 452 6.56 -26.61 19.39
N LEU A 453 6.48 -26.99 20.67
CA LEU A 453 5.82 -26.16 21.69
C LEU A 453 6.47 -24.78 21.80
N ASN A 454 7.80 -24.71 21.89
CA ASN A 454 8.54 -23.45 21.92
C ASN A 454 8.34 -22.60 20.63
N SER A 455 8.31 -23.27 19.47
CA SER A 455 8.04 -22.60 18.19
C SER A 455 6.62 -22.06 18.11
N THR A 456 5.63 -22.82 18.60
CA THR A 456 4.24 -22.36 18.67
C THR A 456 4.07 -21.18 19.64
N GLN A 457 4.80 -21.16 20.75
CA GLN A 457 4.78 -20.03 21.67
C GLN A 457 5.34 -18.75 21.03
N THR A 458 6.44 -18.87 20.29
CA THR A 458 7.04 -17.74 19.55
C THR A 458 6.08 -17.25 18.47
N ALA A 459 5.51 -18.16 17.68
CA ALA A 459 4.55 -17.83 16.63
C ALA A 459 3.27 -17.18 17.19
N LEU A 460 2.81 -17.55 18.40
CA LEU A 460 1.69 -16.88 19.07
C LEU A 460 2.01 -15.41 19.36
N THR A 461 3.20 -15.11 19.88
CA THR A 461 3.65 -13.74 20.14
C THR A 461 3.77 -12.92 18.86
N GLU A 462 4.33 -13.50 17.80
CA GLU A 462 4.43 -12.85 16.49
C GLU A 462 3.05 -12.59 15.87
N SER A 463 2.15 -13.58 15.93
CA SER A 463 0.76 -13.45 15.47
C SER A 463 0.02 -12.32 16.22
N GLY A 464 0.21 -12.24 17.55
CA GLY A 464 -0.30 -11.12 18.36
C GLY A 464 0.23 -9.77 17.89
N THR A 465 1.53 -9.67 17.64
CA THR A 465 2.15 -8.43 17.13
C THR A 465 1.61 -8.03 15.76
N VAL A 466 1.42 -8.98 14.85
CA VAL A 466 0.81 -8.74 13.52
C VAL A 466 -0.62 -8.24 13.66
N LYS A 467 -1.39 -8.81 14.59
CA LYS A 467 -2.75 -8.35 14.89
C LYS A 467 -2.77 -6.92 15.41
N ASP A 468 -1.91 -6.59 16.36
CA ASP A 468 -1.81 -5.23 16.93
C ASP A 468 -1.44 -4.19 15.87
N VAL A 469 -0.49 -4.52 14.99
CA VAL A 469 -0.11 -3.65 13.85
C VAL A 469 -1.28 -3.47 12.89
N ALA A 470 -1.99 -4.54 12.55
CA ALA A 470 -3.16 -4.47 11.69
C ALA A 470 -4.26 -3.59 12.29
N GLU A 471 -4.55 -3.73 13.58
CA GLU A 471 -5.51 -2.87 14.27
C GLU A 471 -5.07 -1.40 14.28
N SER A 472 -3.79 -1.12 14.51
CA SER A 472 -3.22 0.24 14.45
C SER A 472 -3.34 0.88 13.06
N VAL A 473 -3.08 0.11 12.00
CA VAL A 473 -3.26 0.57 10.60
C VAL A 473 -4.73 0.83 10.29
N ALA A 474 -5.64 -0.04 10.72
CA ALA A 474 -7.09 0.15 10.53
C ALA A 474 -7.57 1.44 11.23
N VAL A 475 -7.14 1.67 12.49
CA VAL A 475 -7.43 2.91 13.21
C VAL A 475 -6.89 4.13 12.46
N SER A 476 -5.63 4.07 12.00
CA SER A 476 -5.00 5.16 11.25
C SER A 476 -5.73 5.47 9.94
N ALA A 477 -6.17 4.44 9.20
CA ALA A 477 -6.95 4.59 7.98
C ALA A 477 -8.31 5.26 8.24
N ARG A 478 -9.02 4.87 9.31
CA ARG A 478 -10.28 5.52 9.72
C ARG A 478 -10.07 6.98 10.13
N THR A 479 -9.02 7.26 10.91
CA THR A 479 -8.66 8.63 11.28
C THR A 479 -8.35 9.49 10.05
N MET A 480 -7.54 8.98 9.12
CA MET A 480 -7.20 9.69 7.89
C MET A 480 -8.44 9.91 7.01
N THR A 481 -9.36 8.94 6.93
CA THR A 481 -10.65 9.11 6.24
C THR A 481 -11.43 10.28 6.82
N GLY A 482 -11.56 10.37 8.15
CA GLY A 482 -12.25 11.47 8.82
C GLY A 482 -11.58 12.83 8.59
N GLN A 483 -10.25 12.87 8.64
CA GLN A 483 -9.48 14.09 8.37
C GLN A 483 -9.63 14.56 6.92
N LEU A 484 -9.56 13.65 5.95
CA LEU A 484 -9.74 13.95 4.52
C LEU A 484 -11.14 14.47 4.23
N GLN A 485 -12.17 13.82 4.76
CA GLN A 485 -13.55 14.27 4.62
C GLN A 485 -13.75 15.68 5.19
N SER A 486 -13.16 15.96 6.35
CA SER A 486 -13.17 17.30 6.96
C SER A 486 -12.46 18.33 6.07
N ALA A 487 -11.25 18.02 5.58
CA ALA A 487 -10.50 18.92 4.71
C ALA A 487 -11.22 19.22 3.38
N ILE A 488 -11.82 18.20 2.76
CA ILE A 488 -12.63 18.35 1.54
C ILE A 488 -13.84 19.24 1.81
N ARG A 489 -14.52 19.06 2.95
CA ARG A 489 -15.66 19.90 3.34
C ARG A 489 -15.24 21.37 3.48
N THR A 490 -14.11 21.63 4.14
CA THR A 490 -13.57 22.99 4.30
C THR A 490 -13.20 23.61 2.95
N MET A 491 -12.53 22.86 2.07
CA MET A 491 -12.18 23.34 0.73
C MET A 491 -13.41 23.69 -0.11
N ARG A 492 -14.47 22.87 -0.05
CA ARG A 492 -15.74 23.16 -0.74
C ARG A 492 -16.44 24.41 -0.24
N LEU A 493 -16.32 24.73 1.05
CA LEU A 493 -16.91 25.95 1.62
C LEU A 493 -16.11 27.22 1.26
N SER A 494 -14.84 27.07 0.89
CA SER A 494 -13.94 28.18 0.52
C SER A 494 -13.89 28.50 -0.98
N MET A 495 -14.50 27.64 -1.82
CA MET A 495 -14.67 27.85 -3.27
C MET A 495 -16.04 28.40 -3.58
#